data_AF-A0AAC9TVP2-F1
#
_entry.id   AF-A0AAC9TVP2-F1
#
_cell.length_a   1.000
_cell.length_b   1.000
_cell.length_c   1.000
_cell.angle_alpha   90.00
_cell.angle_beta   90.00
_cell.angle_gamma   90.00
#
_symmetry.space_group_name_H-M   'P 1'
#
loop_
_entity.id
_entity.type
_entity.pdbx_description
1 polymer ?
#
loop_
_entity_poly.entity_id
_entity_poly.type
_entity_poly.pdbx_seq_one_letter_code
_entity_poly.pdbx_strand_id
1 'polypeptide(L)'
;MKNNIMYFIILLVISCLISIFVSHIFISNREKIEPISISINISDTNANLIEESFITKTIEENINKLYDRSISSLNTSIVLFSTCLGIFTVLFGVFYISKINEIQKEINNIKSLPEEVFKKFYKQKFKDDINNLLSDDVINRNIAIKGLSNNTEITKDDFNLLEKFLYVEINSKNNVFYYTNIWIILSILVGLDLNRTLKLIIKILENTNEPFNKISNFIQFLFIDPDNIILDKYINKIFISNDNTILVNYILSYCYLYTQISKYFDVIIANSNENTIVSLLSQINLSITKNDAELFLNLLLKNRKNIENESSILSSILSNENIDNIQKAELVLMVYYKNNENENFLYNYLIKIITNTSYINEFKNIYDSKYRNKLSLESFFQKYSSLKIKM
;
A
#
# COMPACT_ATOMS: atom_id res chain seq x y z
N MET A 1 -33.14 26.80 -25.53
CA MET A 1 -32.79 28.10 -26.17
C MET A 1 -34.00 28.91 -26.65
N LYS A 2 -34.97 28.36 -27.41
CA LYS A 2 -36.13 29.12 -27.94
C LYS A 2 -36.97 29.84 -26.86
N ASN A 3 -37.21 29.23 -25.70
CA ASN A 3 -38.02 29.85 -24.65
C ASN A 3 -37.33 31.05 -23.98
N ASN A 4 -36.01 31.02 -23.78
CA ASN A 4 -35.30 32.10 -23.09
C ASN A 4 -35.22 33.39 -23.91
N ILE A 5 -35.12 33.28 -25.24
CA ILE A 5 -35.18 34.44 -26.14
C ILE A 5 -36.59 35.04 -26.12
N MET A 6 -37.62 34.19 -26.08
CA MET A 6 -39.01 34.66 -26.01
C MET A 6 -39.30 35.43 -24.71
N TYR A 7 -38.81 34.95 -23.56
CA TYR A 7 -38.93 35.67 -22.29
C TYR A 7 -38.20 37.02 -22.30
N PHE A 8 -37.04 37.09 -22.94
CA PHE A 8 -36.29 38.35 -23.09
C PHE A 8 -37.04 39.37 -23.95
N ILE A 9 -37.64 38.93 -25.05
CA ILE A 9 -38.45 39.79 -25.93
C ILE A 9 -39.70 40.28 -25.20
N ILE A 10 -40.42 39.39 -24.48
CA ILE A 10 -41.63 39.76 -23.72
C ILE A 10 -41.29 40.79 -22.64
N LEU A 11 -40.18 40.63 -21.92
CA LEU A 11 -39.76 41.59 -20.89
C LEU A 11 -39.34 42.94 -21.46
N LEU A 12 -38.67 42.96 -22.61
CA LEU A 12 -38.27 44.18 -23.29
C LEU A 12 -39.49 44.96 -23.79
N VAL A 13 -40.51 44.24 -24.28
CA VAL A 13 -41.82 44.80 -24.63
C VAL A 13 -42.53 45.38 -23.40
N ILE A 14 -42.54 44.68 -22.26
CA ILE A 14 -43.13 45.19 -21.01
C ILE A 14 -42.40 46.45 -20.52
N SER A 15 -41.07 46.49 -20.57
CA SER A 15 -40.26 47.66 -20.22
C SER A 15 -40.58 48.87 -21.12
N CYS A 16 -40.67 48.67 -22.43
CA CYS A 16 -41.08 49.72 -23.37
C CYS A 16 -42.52 50.18 -23.09
N LEU A 17 -43.45 49.26 -22.81
CA LEU A 17 -44.83 49.60 -22.50
C LEU A 17 -44.96 50.40 -21.20
N ILE A 18 -44.20 50.05 -20.15
CA ILE A 18 -44.17 50.83 -18.90
C ILE A 18 -43.61 52.22 -19.15
N SER A 19 -42.53 52.35 -19.93
CA SER A 19 -41.94 53.65 -20.30
C SER A 19 -42.93 54.53 -21.08
N ILE A 20 -43.65 53.93 -22.04
CA ILE A 20 -44.70 54.62 -22.82
C ILE A 20 -45.87 55.01 -21.91
N PHE A 21 -46.31 54.13 -21.02
CA PHE A 21 -47.45 54.37 -20.13
C PHE A 21 -47.14 55.49 -19.12
N VAL A 22 -45.95 55.47 -18.54
CA VAL A 22 -45.46 56.55 -17.67
C VAL A 22 -45.38 57.86 -18.46
N SER A 23 -44.76 57.84 -19.65
CA SER A 23 -44.69 59.03 -20.51
C SER A 23 -46.07 59.58 -20.89
N HIS A 24 -47.05 58.71 -21.16
CA HIS A 24 -48.41 59.09 -21.53
C HIS A 24 -49.19 59.70 -20.36
N ILE A 25 -49.08 59.15 -19.15
CA ILE A 25 -49.67 59.75 -17.93
C ILE A 25 -49.09 61.15 -17.71
N PHE A 26 -47.79 61.33 -17.92
CA PHE A 26 -47.13 62.63 -17.75
C PHE A 26 -47.48 63.67 -18.82
N ILE A 27 -47.64 63.26 -20.09
CA ILE A 27 -48.10 64.16 -21.16
C ILE A 27 -49.56 64.59 -20.91
N SER A 28 -50.40 63.69 -20.38
CA SER A 28 -51.82 63.95 -20.14
C SER A 28 -52.06 64.87 -18.93
N ASN A 29 -51.12 64.91 -17.97
CA ASN A 29 -51.14 65.83 -16.83
C ASN A 29 -50.45 67.18 -17.10
N ARG A 30 -50.21 67.54 -18.37
CA ARG A 30 -49.90 68.93 -18.71
C ARG A 30 -51.17 69.77 -18.49
N GLU A 31 -51.24 70.51 -17.39
CA GLU A 31 -52.14 71.66 -17.29
C GLU A 31 -52.02 72.49 -18.57
N LYS A 32 -53.14 72.70 -19.25
CA LYS A 32 -53.20 73.53 -20.47
C LYS A 32 -52.68 74.91 -20.10
N ILE A 33 -51.72 75.40 -20.88
CA ILE A 33 -51.23 76.77 -20.77
C ILE A 33 -52.40 77.67 -21.18
N GLU A 34 -53.09 78.28 -20.20
CA GLU A 34 -53.87 79.47 -20.50
C GLU A 34 -52.87 80.61 -20.76
N PRO A 35 -52.92 81.27 -21.93
CA PRO A 35 -52.12 82.45 -22.16
C PRO A 35 -52.58 83.52 -21.18
N ILE A 36 -51.72 83.90 -20.24
CA ILE A 36 -52.00 85.01 -19.34
C ILE A 36 -51.97 86.28 -20.18
N SER A 37 -53.15 86.87 -20.43
CA SER A 37 -53.24 88.18 -21.05
C SER A 37 -52.77 89.24 -20.06
N ILE A 38 -51.60 89.83 -20.30
CA ILE A 38 -51.17 91.03 -19.58
C ILE A 38 -51.95 92.20 -20.20
N SER A 39 -53.05 92.61 -19.56
CA SER A 39 -53.70 93.87 -19.89
C SER A 39 -52.98 94.98 -19.12
N ILE A 40 -52.14 95.75 -19.83
CA ILE A 40 -51.54 96.96 -19.28
C ILE A 40 -52.58 98.06 -19.42
N ASN A 41 -53.30 98.35 -18.34
CA ASN A 41 -54.27 99.43 -18.31
C ASN A 41 -53.56 100.71 -17.86
N ILE A 42 -53.02 101.47 -18.82
CA ILE A 42 -52.32 102.73 -18.53
C ILE A 42 -53.37 103.84 -18.37
N SER A 43 -53.86 104.01 -17.15
CA SER A 43 -54.52 105.24 -16.73
C SER A 43 -54.30 105.48 -15.24
N ASP A 44 -53.08 105.89 -14.86
CA ASP A 44 -52.84 106.92 -13.83
C ASP A 44 -51.33 107.16 -13.62
N THR A 45 -50.95 108.44 -13.57
CA THR A 45 -49.60 108.99 -13.71
C THR A 45 -48.70 108.89 -12.47
N ASN A 46 -48.78 107.82 -11.66
CA ASN A 46 -47.84 107.56 -10.56
C ASN A 46 -47.39 106.07 -10.45
N ALA A 47 -47.45 105.32 -11.55
CA ALA A 47 -47.31 103.87 -11.57
C ALA A 47 -45.87 103.31 -11.62
N ASN A 48 -44.84 104.13 -11.87
CA ASN A 48 -43.49 103.61 -12.20
C ASN A 48 -42.81 102.79 -11.09
N LEU A 49 -43.12 102.97 -9.80
CA LEU A 49 -42.48 102.23 -8.70
C LEU A 49 -43.26 100.97 -8.26
N ILE A 50 -44.57 100.91 -8.53
CA ILE A 50 -45.42 99.77 -8.14
C ILE A 50 -45.55 98.77 -9.29
N GLU A 51 -45.54 99.23 -10.55
CA GLU A 51 -45.54 98.34 -11.73
C GLU A 51 -44.25 97.54 -11.87
N GLU A 52 -43.08 98.16 -11.66
CA GLU A 52 -41.81 97.47 -11.86
C GLU A 52 -41.59 96.35 -10.83
N SER A 53 -41.92 96.59 -9.55
CA SER A 53 -41.78 95.57 -8.49
C SER A 53 -42.76 94.41 -8.65
N PHE A 54 -44.00 94.67 -9.07
CA PHE A 54 -45.02 93.64 -9.29
C PHE A 54 -44.72 92.81 -10.54
N ILE A 55 -44.32 93.46 -11.64
CA ILE A 55 -43.91 92.80 -12.88
C ILE A 55 -42.67 91.94 -12.64
N THR A 56 -41.64 92.47 -11.96
CA THR A 56 -40.40 91.74 -11.68
C THR A 56 -40.68 90.52 -10.81
N LYS A 57 -41.50 90.66 -9.76
CA LYS A 57 -41.87 89.54 -8.88
C LYS A 57 -42.70 88.47 -9.60
N THR A 58 -43.61 88.87 -10.48
CA THR A 58 -44.43 87.93 -11.27
C THR A 58 -43.59 87.20 -12.33
N ILE A 59 -42.64 87.89 -12.96
CA ILE A 59 -41.69 87.29 -13.90
C ILE A 59 -40.75 86.34 -13.16
N GLU A 60 -40.21 86.74 -12.01
CA GLU A 60 -39.31 85.93 -11.19
C GLU A 60 -40.01 84.67 -10.65
N GLU A 61 -41.25 84.77 -10.17
CA GLU A 61 -42.05 83.62 -9.77
C GLU A 61 -42.33 82.66 -10.94
N ASN A 62 -42.56 83.18 -12.15
CA ASN A 62 -42.76 82.35 -13.34
C ASN A 62 -41.47 81.69 -13.83
N ILE A 63 -40.35 82.41 -13.79
CA ILE A 63 -39.02 81.87 -14.12
C ILE A 63 -38.65 80.77 -13.11
N ASN A 64 -38.86 81.00 -11.81
CA ASN A 64 -38.60 80.01 -10.77
C ASN A 64 -39.51 78.78 -10.93
N LYS A 65 -40.80 78.96 -11.24
CA LYS A 65 -41.71 77.84 -11.56
C LYS A 65 -41.27 77.06 -12.80
N LEU A 66 -40.83 77.73 -13.86
CA LEU A 66 -40.31 77.08 -15.07
C LEU A 66 -38.99 76.35 -14.81
N TYR A 67 -38.12 76.93 -13.97
CA TYR A 67 -36.84 76.37 -13.57
C TYR A 67 -37.03 75.13 -12.69
N ASP A 68 -37.86 75.22 -11.65
CA ASP A 68 -38.22 74.10 -10.77
C ASP A 68 -38.86 72.94 -11.55
N ARG A 69 -39.73 73.27 -12.52
CA ARG A 69 -40.34 72.27 -13.41
C ARG A 69 -39.32 71.59 -14.32
N SER A 70 -38.36 72.36 -14.84
CA SER A 70 -37.27 71.84 -15.67
C SER A 70 -36.34 70.91 -14.87
N ILE A 71 -35.97 71.32 -13.66
CA ILE A 71 -35.17 70.49 -12.74
C ILE A 71 -35.93 69.23 -12.32
N SER A 72 -37.22 69.35 -11.98
CA SER A 72 -38.05 68.21 -11.63
C SER A 72 -38.17 67.20 -12.79
N SER A 73 -38.32 67.69 -14.03
CA SER A 73 -38.35 66.86 -15.24
C SER A 73 -37.01 66.14 -15.47
N LEU A 74 -35.89 66.85 -15.28
CA LEU A 74 -34.55 66.28 -15.41
C LEU A 74 -34.29 65.21 -14.33
N ASN A 75 -34.60 65.50 -13.06
CA ASN A 75 -34.45 64.54 -11.96
C ASN A 75 -35.29 63.29 -12.19
N THR A 76 -36.53 63.44 -12.67
CA THR A 76 -37.41 62.31 -12.99
C THR A 76 -36.84 61.46 -14.13
N SER A 77 -36.30 62.11 -15.17
CA SER A 77 -35.65 61.42 -16.30
C SER A 77 -34.40 60.65 -15.85
N ILE A 78 -33.60 61.24 -14.97
CA ILE A 78 -32.43 60.58 -14.37
C ILE A 78 -32.86 59.37 -13.54
N VAL A 79 -33.87 59.50 -12.68
CA VAL A 79 -34.38 58.40 -11.84
C VAL A 79 -34.92 57.25 -12.70
N LEU A 80 -35.67 57.55 -13.76
CA LEU A 80 -36.15 56.54 -14.71
C LEU A 80 -34.99 55.82 -15.40
N PHE A 81 -34.01 56.57 -15.90
CA PHE A 81 -32.84 55.99 -16.56
C PHE A 81 -32.02 55.11 -15.60
N SER A 82 -31.76 55.58 -14.39
CA SER A 82 -31.03 54.82 -13.35
C SER A 82 -31.79 53.57 -12.92
N THR A 83 -33.12 53.63 -12.82
CA THR A 83 -33.95 52.46 -12.46
C THR A 83 -33.92 51.41 -13.58
N CYS A 84 -34.06 51.83 -14.83
CA CYS A 84 -33.93 50.95 -15.99
C CYS A 84 -32.54 50.31 -16.06
N LEU A 85 -31.47 51.08 -15.83
CA LEU A 85 -30.11 50.58 -15.80
C LEU A 85 -29.92 49.54 -14.69
N GLY A 86 -30.41 49.83 -13.48
CA GLY A 86 -30.33 48.91 -12.34
C GLY A 86 -31.05 47.58 -12.58
N ILE A 87 -32.26 47.62 -13.14
CA ILE A 87 -33.01 46.41 -13.53
C ILE A 87 -32.22 45.62 -14.58
N PHE A 88 -31.65 46.31 -15.58
CA PHE A 88 -30.86 45.67 -16.62
C PHE A 88 -29.61 44.98 -16.05
N THR A 89 -28.90 45.63 -15.12
CA THR A 89 -27.71 45.07 -14.47
C THR A 89 -28.04 43.84 -13.63
N VAL A 90 -29.12 43.87 -12.84
CA VAL A 90 -29.55 42.71 -12.04
C VAL A 90 -29.93 41.54 -12.94
N LEU A 91 -30.69 41.78 -14.00
CA LEU A 91 -31.08 40.74 -14.95
C LEU A 91 -29.88 40.14 -15.68
N PHE A 92 -28.93 41.00 -16.10
CA PHE A 92 -27.70 40.55 -16.73
C PHE A 92 -26.85 39.71 -15.77
N GLY A 93 -26.76 40.12 -14.50
CA GLY A 93 -26.09 39.35 -13.45
C GLY A 93 -26.71 37.97 -13.23
N VAL A 94 -28.05 37.89 -13.12
CA VAL A 94 -28.76 36.61 -12.95
C VAL A 94 -28.57 35.69 -14.16
N PHE A 95 -28.65 36.23 -15.38
CA PHE A 95 -28.39 35.48 -16.61
C PHE A 95 -26.96 34.93 -16.63
N TYR A 96 -25.98 35.76 -16.28
CA TYR A 96 -24.57 35.38 -16.28
C TYR A 96 -24.26 34.30 -15.24
N ILE A 97 -24.79 34.42 -14.02
CA ILE A 97 -24.67 33.40 -12.96
C ILE A 97 -25.31 32.08 -13.41
N SER A 98 -26.50 32.13 -14.01
CA SER A 98 -27.16 30.92 -14.54
C SER A 98 -26.31 30.24 -15.62
N LYS A 99 -25.67 31.02 -16.50
CA LYS A 99 -24.80 30.48 -17.55
C LYS A 99 -23.50 29.90 -17.01
N ILE A 100 -22.89 30.53 -16.01
CA ILE A 100 -21.71 29.99 -15.32
C ILE A 100 -22.04 28.64 -14.67
N ASN A 101 -23.18 28.53 -13.99
CA ASN A 101 -23.59 27.28 -13.34
C ASN A 101 -23.82 26.14 -14.34
N GLU A 102 -24.42 26.43 -15.50
CA GLU A 102 -24.55 25.44 -16.59
C GLU A 102 -23.18 24.97 -17.09
N ILE A 103 -22.27 25.91 -17.35
CA ILE A 103 -20.91 25.60 -17.82
C ILE A 103 -20.13 24.80 -16.76
N GLN A 104 -20.22 25.15 -15.49
CA GLN A 104 -19.59 24.39 -14.39
C GLN A 104 -20.14 22.96 -14.30
N LYS A 105 -21.44 22.78 -14.50
CA LYS A 105 -22.05 21.45 -14.52
C LYS A 105 -21.51 20.60 -15.68
N GLU A 106 -21.39 21.17 -16.88
CA GLU A 106 -20.79 20.46 -18.01
C GLU A 106 -19.30 20.18 -17.81
N ILE A 107 -18.53 21.12 -17.25
CA ILE A 107 -17.12 20.89 -16.90
C ILE A 107 -16.98 19.73 -15.90
N ASN A 108 -17.85 19.64 -14.90
CA ASN A 108 -17.83 18.55 -13.93
C ASN A 108 -18.18 17.19 -14.59
N ASN A 109 -19.17 17.17 -15.48
CA ASN A 109 -19.50 15.96 -16.25
C ASN A 109 -18.36 15.51 -17.15
N ILE A 110 -17.64 16.45 -17.79
CA ILE A 110 -16.47 16.16 -18.62
C ILE A 110 -15.32 15.60 -17.75
N LYS A 111 -15.14 16.11 -16.53
CA LYS A 111 -14.13 15.62 -15.58
C LYS A 111 -14.43 14.22 -15.04
N SER A 112 -15.69 13.87 -14.83
CA SER A 112 -16.09 12.54 -14.30
C SER A 112 -16.21 11.45 -15.37
N LEU A 113 -16.38 11.83 -16.63
CA LEU A 113 -16.56 10.89 -17.75
C LEU A 113 -15.42 9.86 -17.88
N PRO A 114 -14.13 10.24 -17.78
CA PRO A 114 -13.03 9.29 -17.88
C PRO A 114 -13.10 8.22 -16.78
N GLU A 115 -13.36 8.62 -15.53
CA GLU A 115 -13.46 7.67 -14.40
C GLU A 115 -14.61 6.68 -14.57
N GLU A 116 -15.79 7.14 -15.01
CA GLU A 116 -16.92 6.24 -15.26
C GLU A 116 -16.64 5.25 -16.40
N VAL A 117 -16.00 5.72 -17.48
CA VAL A 117 -15.61 4.88 -18.62
C VAL A 117 -14.56 3.86 -18.20
N PHE A 118 -13.53 4.28 -17.47
CA PHE A 118 -12.50 3.37 -16.96
C PHE A 118 -13.07 2.36 -15.99
N LYS A 119 -13.94 2.77 -15.06
CA LYS A 119 -14.61 1.86 -14.13
C LYS A 119 -15.44 0.81 -14.86
N LYS A 120 -16.20 1.20 -15.89
CA LYS A 120 -16.96 0.27 -16.72
C LYS A 120 -16.03 -0.69 -17.49
N PHE A 121 -14.94 -0.18 -18.04
CA PHE A 121 -13.93 -0.98 -18.72
C PHE A 121 -13.27 -2.00 -17.78
N TYR A 122 -12.81 -1.60 -16.59
CA TYR A 122 -12.19 -2.50 -15.61
C TYR A 122 -13.16 -3.57 -15.12
N LYS A 123 -14.44 -3.24 -14.93
CA LYS A 123 -15.49 -4.23 -14.61
C LYS A 123 -15.74 -5.24 -15.72
N GLN A 124 -15.82 -4.77 -16.96
CA GLN A 124 -15.99 -5.67 -18.09
C GLN A 124 -14.77 -6.55 -18.27
N LYS A 125 -13.57 -5.97 -18.20
CA LYS A 125 -12.31 -6.69 -18.26
C LYS A 125 -12.18 -7.72 -17.13
N PHE A 126 -12.56 -7.37 -15.90
CA PHE A 126 -12.60 -8.31 -14.79
C PHE A 126 -13.46 -9.54 -15.13
N LYS A 127 -14.68 -9.31 -15.63
CA LYS A 127 -15.59 -10.38 -16.03
C LYS A 127 -14.99 -11.25 -17.14
N ASP A 128 -14.36 -10.63 -18.13
CA ASP A 128 -13.73 -11.34 -19.25
C ASP A 128 -12.52 -12.16 -18.77
N ASP A 129 -11.69 -11.59 -17.90
CA ASP A 129 -10.54 -12.27 -17.28
C ASP A 129 -11.02 -13.48 -16.45
N ILE A 130 -12.02 -13.32 -15.58
CA ILE A 130 -12.61 -14.42 -14.79
C ILE A 130 -13.09 -15.57 -15.70
N ASN A 131 -13.78 -15.27 -16.80
CA ASN A 131 -14.25 -16.29 -17.73
C ASN A 131 -13.09 -17.04 -18.41
N ASN A 132 -12.01 -16.33 -18.71
CA ASN A 132 -10.84 -16.88 -19.38
C ASN A 132 -9.88 -17.66 -18.45
N LEU A 133 -10.06 -17.59 -17.13
CA LEU A 133 -9.28 -18.39 -16.18
C LEU A 133 -9.50 -19.90 -16.32
N LEU A 134 -10.67 -20.33 -16.83
CA LEU A 134 -10.97 -21.74 -17.15
C LEU A 134 -10.66 -22.09 -18.61
N SER A 135 -10.07 -21.19 -19.39
CA SER A 135 -9.74 -21.48 -20.79
C SER A 135 -8.77 -22.65 -20.86
N ASP A 136 -9.02 -23.60 -21.77
CA ASP A 136 -8.07 -24.68 -22.05
C ASP A 136 -6.76 -24.15 -22.67
N ASP A 137 -6.83 -22.99 -23.34
CA ASP A 137 -5.68 -22.30 -23.90
C ASP A 137 -4.83 -21.65 -22.78
N VAL A 138 -3.63 -22.19 -22.61
CA VAL A 138 -2.62 -21.78 -21.63
C VAL A 138 -2.21 -20.30 -21.81
N ILE A 139 -2.23 -19.77 -23.04
CA ILE A 139 -1.91 -18.36 -23.33
C ILE A 139 -3.04 -17.46 -22.82
N ASN A 140 -4.29 -17.75 -23.18
CA ASN A 140 -5.45 -16.97 -22.75
C ASN A 140 -5.59 -16.97 -21.23
N ARG A 141 -5.36 -18.12 -20.60
CA ARG A 141 -5.39 -18.25 -19.14
C ARG A 141 -4.29 -17.43 -18.46
N ASN A 142 -3.06 -17.45 -18.96
CA ASN A 142 -1.97 -16.60 -18.45
C ASN A 142 -2.25 -15.09 -18.64
N ILE A 143 -2.86 -14.69 -19.76
CA ILE A 143 -3.28 -13.29 -19.98
C ILE A 143 -4.32 -12.89 -18.94
N ALA A 144 -5.32 -13.73 -18.69
CA ALA A 144 -6.35 -13.51 -17.69
C ALA A 144 -5.75 -13.38 -16.27
N ILE A 145 -4.89 -14.32 -15.88
CA ILE A 145 -4.20 -14.29 -14.57
C ILE A 145 -3.41 -12.99 -14.39
N LYS A 146 -2.68 -12.55 -15.42
CA LYS A 146 -1.98 -11.25 -15.40
C LYS A 146 -2.94 -10.07 -15.31
N GLY A 147 -4.07 -10.13 -16.02
CA GLY A 147 -5.12 -9.12 -15.98
C GLY A 147 -5.68 -8.88 -14.57
N LEU A 148 -5.76 -9.94 -13.77
CA LEU A 148 -6.21 -9.89 -12.38
C LEU A 148 -5.23 -9.23 -11.41
N SER A 149 -3.93 -9.31 -11.66
CA SER A 149 -2.90 -8.77 -10.73
C SER A 149 -3.07 -7.29 -10.38
N ASN A 150 -3.63 -6.50 -11.30
CA ASN A 150 -3.81 -5.06 -11.14
C ASN A 150 -5.29 -4.65 -11.04
N ASN A 151 -6.20 -5.61 -10.81
CA ASN A 151 -7.63 -5.36 -10.84
C ASN A 151 -8.17 -5.03 -9.45
N THR A 152 -8.66 -3.81 -9.27
CA THR A 152 -9.22 -3.31 -8.00
C THR A 152 -10.60 -3.89 -7.67
N GLU A 153 -11.24 -4.59 -8.60
CA GLU A 153 -12.54 -5.24 -8.38
C GLU A 153 -12.41 -6.61 -7.69
N ILE A 154 -11.18 -7.15 -7.54
CA ILE A 154 -10.96 -8.40 -6.82
C ILE A 154 -11.14 -8.17 -5.32
N THR A 155 -11.97 -8.99 -4.70
CA THR A 155 -12.28 -8.91 -3.28
C THR A 155 -11.99 -10.23 -2.55
N LYS A 156 -12.15 -10.22 -1.22
CA LYS A 156 -12.00 -11.44 -0.41
C LYS A 156 -12.98 -12.55 -0.80
N ASP A 157 -14.13 -12.22 -1.37
CA ASP A 157 -15.14 -13.20 -1.79
C ASP A 157 -14.63 -14.06 -2.97
N ASP A 158 -13.72 -13.50 -3.78
CA ASP A 158 -13.11 -14.18 -4.92
C ASP A 158 -11.99 -15.16 -4.53
N PHE A 159 -11.65 -15.25 -3.24
CA PHE A 159 -10.57 -16.14 -2.78
C PHE A 159 -10.83 -17.60 -3.17
N ASN A 160 -12.04 -18.11 -2.95
CA ASN A 160 -12.41 -19.49 -3.30
C ASN A 160 -12.20 -19.79 -4.78
N LEU A 161 -12.51 -18.80 -5.61
CA LEU A 161 -12.40 -18.90 -7.06
C LEU A 161 -10.92 -18.97 -7.46
N LEU A 162 -10.10 -18.05 -6.94
CA LEU A 162 -8.64 -18.04 -7.18
C LEU A 162 -7.93 -19.28 -6.60
N GLU A 163 -8.36 -19.78 -5.45
CA GLU A 163 -7.89 -21.06 -4.87
C GLU A 163 -8.15 -22.22 -5.85
N LYS A 164 -9.35 -22.30 -6.42
CA LYS A 164 -9.67 -23.32 -7.43
C LYS A 164 -8.74 -23.22 -8.65
N PHE A 165 -8.45 -22.01 -9.11
CA PHE A 165 -7.55 -21.79 -10.24
C PHE A 165 -6.10 -22.13 -9.94
N LEU A 166 -5.64 -21.87 -8.72
CA LEU A 166 -4.32 -22.30 -8.27
C LEU A 166 -4.17 -23.83 -8.43
N TYR A 167 -5.17 -24.60 -8.02
CA TYR A 167 -5.14 -26.06 -8.18
C TYR A 167 -5.18 -26.50 -9.65
N VAL A 168 -5.89 -25.78 -10.54
CA VAL A 168 -5.86 -26.06 -11.98
C VAL A 168 -4.45 -25.88 -12.52
N GLU A 169 -3.77 -24.80 -12.14
CA GLU A 169 -2.39 -24.54 -12.56
C GLU A 169 -1.40 -25.58 -12.01
N ILE A 170 -1.54 -25.97 -10.74
CA ILE A 170 -0.72 -27.02 -10.10
C ILE A 170 -0.79 -28.33 -10.88
N ASN A 171 -2.00 -28.74 -11.25
CA ASN A 171 -2.28 -30.00 -11.94
C ASN A 171 -2.06 -29.95 -13.46
N SER A 172 -1.79 -28.78 -14.02
CA SER A 172 -1.62 -28.61 -15.46
C SER A 172 -0.34 -29.31 -15.95
N LYS A 173 -0.47 -30.12 -17.01
CA LYS A 173 0.66 -30.78 -17.65
C LYS A 173 1.26 -29.86 -18.72
N ASN A 174 2.59 -29.73 -18.75
CA ASN A 174 3.34 -28.98 -19.77
C ASN A 174 2.96 -27.49 -19.89
N ASN A 175 2.64 -26.84 -18.78
CA ASN A 175 2.34 -25.40 -18.76
C ASN A 175 3.63 -24.57 -18.70
N VAL A 176 3.96 -23.88 -19.80
CA VAL A 176 5.15 -23.02 -19.90
C VAL A 176 5.07 -21.80 -18.96
N PHE A 177 3.86 -21.36 -18.60
CA PHE A 177 3.65 -20.22 -17.69
C PHE A 177 3.43 -20.61 -16.23
N TYR A 178 3.58 -21.90 -15.89
CA TYR A 178 3.30 -22.44 -14.56
C TYR A 178 3.81 -21.54 -13.42
N TYR A 179 5.13 -21.30 -13.37
CA TYR A 179 5.72 -20.54 -12.26
C TYR A 179 5.23 -19.10 -12.19
N THR A 180 5.07 -18.46 -13.34
CA THR A 180 4.56 -17.08 -13.44
C THR A 180 3.11 -17.00 -12.94
N ASN A 181 2.27 -17.95 -13.36
CA ASN A 181 0.87 -18.00 -12.99
C ASN A 181 0.69 -18.27 -11.50
N ILE A 182 1.40 -19.26 -10.95
CA ILE A 182 1.41 -19.55 -9.51
C ILE A 182 1.85 -18.32 -8.71
N TRP A 183 2.92 -17.65 -9.13
CA TRP A 183 3.41 -16.46 -8.44
C TRP A 183 2.37 -15.34 -8.39
N ILE A 184 1.72 -15.05 -9.53
CA ILE A 184 0.71 -13.99 -9.62
C ILE A 184 -0.51 -14.34 -8.76
N ILE A 185 -1.02 -15.57 -8.87
CA ILE A 185 -2.19 -16.01 -8.11
C ILE A 185 -1.90 -15.95 -6.61
N LEU A 186 -0.76 -16.48 -6.16
CA LEU A 186 -0.38 -16.43 -4.75
C LEU A 186 -0.19 -14.99 -4.24
N SER A 187 0.38 -14.11 -5.06
CA SER A 187 0.52 -12.68 -4.70
C SER A 187 -0.85 -12.02 -4.49
N ILE A 188 -1.82 -12.31 -5.36
CA ILE A 188 -3.20 -11.81 -5.20
C ILE A 188 -3.82 -12.39 -3.92
N LEU A 189 -3.73 -13.71 -3.73
CA LEU A 189 -4.30 -14.40 -2.55
C LEU A 189 -3.73 -13.85 -1.24
N VAL A 190 -2.43 -13.60 -1.17
CA VAL A 190 -1.77 -12.94 -0.02
C VAL A 190 -2.37 -11.58 0.28
N GLY A 191 -2.57 -10.75 -0.75
CA GLY A 191 -3.19 -9.43 -0.62
C GLY A 191 -4.65 -9.49 -0.16
N LEU A 192 -5.37 -10.55 -0.51
CA LEU A 192 -6.76 -10.77 -0.07
C LEU A 192 -6.83 -11.28 1.37
N ASP A 193 -6.15 -12.38 1.70
CA ASP A 193 -6.13 -12.98 3.03
C ASP A 193 -4.85 -13.81 3.23
N LEU A 194 -3.87 -13.22 3.90
CA LEU A 194 -2.58 -13.84 4.20
C LEU A 194 -2.74 -15.15 4.99
N ASN A 195 -3.52 -15.16 6.08
CA ASN A 195 -3.65 -16.33 6.94
C ASN A 195 -4.29 -17.52 6.22
N ARG A 196 -5.29 -17.24 5.39
CA ARG A 196 -5.93 -18.26 4.56
C ARG A 196 -4.98 -18.76 3.48
N THR A 197 -4.18 -17.88 2.89
CA THR A 197 -3.16 -18.26 1.88
C THR A 197 -2.05 -19.12 2.46
N LEU A 198 -1.54 -18.78 3.66
CA LEU A 198 -0.55 -19.61 4.35
C LEU A 198 -1.09 -21.03 4.61
N LYS A 199 -2.33 -21.17 5.08
CA LYS A 199 -2.98 -22.48 5.26
C LYS A 199 -3.11 -23.26 3.94
N LEU A 200 -3.45 -22.57 2.85
CA LEU A 200 -3.53 -23.17 1.53
C LEU A 200 -2.17 -23.69 1.06
N ILE A 201 -1.12 -22.89 1.20
CA ILE A 201 0.24 -23.28 0.84
C ILE A 201 0.70 -24.49 1.67
N ILE A 202 0.48 -24.46 2.99
CA ILE A 202 0.81 -25.57 3.89
C ILE A 202 0.11 -26.85 3.42
N LYS A 203 -1.18 -26.78 3.11
CA LYS A 203 -1.95 -27.93 2.60
C LYS A 203 -1.38 -28.47 1.29
N ILE A 204 -0.91 -27.61 0.40
CA ILE A 204 -0.27 -28.00 -0.87
C ILE A 204 1.06 -28.71 -0.59
N LEU A 205 1.90 -28.16 0.30
CA LEU A 205 3.20 -28.74 0.65
C LEU A 205 3.08 -30.08 1.40
N GLU A 206 2.02 -30.27 2.18
CA GLU A 206 1.72 -31.53 2.86
C GLU A 206 1.15 -32.61 1.92
N ASN A 207 0.72 -32.24 0.71
CA ASN A 207 0.22 -33.19 -0.27
C ASN A 207 1.39 -33.89 -1.00
N THR A 208 1.69 -35.12 -0.59
CA THR A 208 2.88 -35.90 -1.01
C THR A 208 2.88 -36.35 -2.48
N ASN A 209 1.81 -36.11 -3.23
CA ASN A 209 1.68 -36.61 -4.60
C ASN A 209 2.34 -35.73 -5.67
N GLU A 210 2.72 -34.49 -5.33
CA GLU A 210 3.37 -33.57 -6.27
C GLU A 210 4.90 -33.66 -6.18
N PRO A 211 5.61 -33.60 -7.31
CA PRO A 211 7.07 -33.65 -7.31
C PRO A 211 7.63 -32.37 -6.66
N PHE A 212 8.65 -32.55 -5.80
CA PHE A 212 9.16 -31.47 -4.95
C PHE A 212 9.63 -30.22 -5.73
N ASN A 213 10.21 -30.42 -6.92
CA ASN A 213 10.66 -29.33 -7.79
C ASN A 213 9.54 -28.36 -8.23
N LYS A 214 8.29 -28.82 -8.30
CA LYS A 214 7.13 -27.97 -8.60
C LYS A 214 6.70 -27.16 -7.38
N ILE A 215 6.72 -27.79 -6.21
CA ILE A 215 6.18 -27.22 -4.97
C ILE A 215 7.20 -26.40 -4.17
N SER A 216 8.50 -26.53 -4.45
CA SER A 216 9.56 -25.79 -3.74
C SER A 216 9.37 -24.27 -3.80
N ASN A 217 8.87 -23.74 -4.92
CA ASN A 217 8.58 -22.32 -5.09
C ASN A 217 7.44 -21.80 -4.22
N PHE A 218 6.66 -22.66 -3.58
CA PHE A 218 5.64 -22.23 -2.62
C PHE A 218 6.26 -21.89 -1.26
N ILE A 219 7.45 -22.45 -0.95
CA ILE A 219 8.09 -22.27 0.35
C ILE A 219 8.44 -20.80 0.58
N GLN A 220 8.88 -20.05 -0.44
CA GLN A 220 9.17 -18.62 -0.28
C GLN A 220 7.96 -17.80 0.17
N PHE A 221 6.74 -18.18 -0.26
CA PHE A 221 5.51 -17.47 0.11
C PHE A 221 5.12 -17.72 1.56
N LEU A 222 5.61 -18.79 2.19
CA LEU A 222 5.41 -19.02 3.61
C LEU A 222 6.08 -17.93 4.46
N PHE A 223 7.21 -17.38 4.00
CA PHE A 223 8.01 -16.41 4.73
C PHE A 223 7.70 -14.95 4.39
N ILE A 224 6.53 -14.67 3.80
CA ILE A 224 6.07 -13.29 3.55
C ILE A 224 5.85 -12.53 4.86
N ASP A 225 5.40 -13.24 5.91
CA ASP A 225 5.23 -12.73 7.26
C ASP A 225 5.95 -13.70 8.22
N PRO A 226 7.26 -13.51 8.47
CA PRO A 226 8.07 -14.46 9.23
C PRO A 226 7.62 -14.63 10.70
N ASP A 227 6.89 -13.66 11.23
CA ASP A 227 6.39 -13.67 12.62
C ASP A 227 4.99 -14.30 12.74
N ASN A 228 4.42 -14.78 11.63
CA ASN A 228 3.08 -15.35 11.61
C ASN A 228 2.98 -16.65 12.45
N ILE A 229 1.95 -16.73 13.30
CA ILE A 229 1.70 -17.89 14.18
C ILE A 229 1.44 -19.19 13.39
N ILE A 230 0.80 -19.10 12.21
CA ILE A 230 0.51 -20.27 11.38
C ILE A 230 1.82 -20.83 10.81
N LEU A 231 2.70 -19.94 10.34
CA LEU A 231 4.03 -20.30 9.86
C LEU A 231 4.86 -20.96 10.95
N ASP A 232 4.93 -20.33 12.12
CA ASP A 232 5.72 -20.82 13.26
C ASP A 232 5.34 -22.25 13.66
N LYS A 233 4.02 -22.52 13.76
CA LYS A 233 3.51 -23.87 14.04
C LYS A 233 3.90 -24.89 12.96
N TYR A 234 3.85 -24.47 11.70
CA TYR A 234 4.21 -25.34 10.60
C TYR A 234 5.71 -25.65 10.57
N ILE A 235 6.56 -24.65 10.74
CA ILE A 235 8.03 -24.83 10.79
C ILE A 235 8.41 -25.77 11.94
N ASN A 236 7.86 -25.54 13.14
CA ASN A 236 8.06 -26.44 14.28
C ASN A 236 7.65 -27.89 13.97
N LYS A 237 6.49 -28.08 13.33
CA LYS A 237 6.04 -29.41 12.89
C LYS A 237 7.03 -30.04 11.91
N ILE A 238 7.53 -29.29 10.94
CA ILE A 238 8.48 -29.79 9.93
C ILE A 238 9.83 -30.16 10.55
N PHE A 239 10.36 -29.37 11.50
CA PHE A 239 11.61 -29.72 12.16
C PHE A 239 11.49 -30.95 13.04
N ILE A 240 10.33 -31.20 13.63
CA ILE A 240 10.09 -32.40 14.45
C ILE A 240 9.76 -33.62 13.58
N SER A 241 9.26 -33.44 12.35
CA SER A 241 8.88 -34.57 11.51
C SER A 241 10.09 -35.28 10.89
N ASN A 242 10.00 -36.60 10.81
CA ASN A 242 11.08 -37.45 10.29
C ASN A 242 10.96 -37.73 8.78
N ASP A 243 9.96 -37.13 8.12
CA ASP A 243 9.43 -37.70 6.89
C ASP A 243 9.99 -37.06 5.60
N ASN A 244 10.59 -35.86 5.66
CA ASN A 244 11.02 -35.17 4.44
C ASN A 244 12.27 -34.26 4.62
N THR A 245 13.46 -34.85 4.50
CA THR A 245 14.76 -34.15 4.59
C THR A 245 14.92 -33.02 3.58
N ILE A 246 14.34 -33.16 2.37
CA ILE A 246 14.44 -32.12 1.33
C ILE A 246 13.66 -30.88 1.78
N LEU A 247 12.40 -31.05 2.21
CA LEU A 247 11.58 -29.95 2.71
C LEU A 247 12.23 -29.25 3.90
N VAL A 248 12.78 -30.02 4.85
CA VAL A 248 13.54 -29.50 6.00
C VAL A 248 14.68 -28.59 5.53
N ASN A 249 15.50 -29.02 4.57
CA ASN A 249 16.63 -28.23 4.09
C ASN A 249 16.19 -26.90 3.45
N TYR A 250 15.08 -26.89 2.70
CA TYR A 250 14.54 -25.65 2.15
C TYR A 250 13.99 -24.73 3.24
N ILE A 251 13.20 -25.26 4.18
CA ILE A 251 12.67 -24.47 5.31
C ILE A 251 13.82 -23.87 6.14
N LEU A 252 14.87 -24.65 6.43
CA LEU A 252 16.08 -24.16 7.08
C LEU A 252 16.69 -22.99 6.29
N SER A 253 16.92 -23.17 4.99
CA SER A 253 17.50 -22.15 4.11
C SER A 253 16.71 -20.84 4.13
N TYR A 254 15.38 -20.90 4.13
CA TYR A 254 14.54 -19.71 4.26
C TYR A 254 14.55 -19.11 5.67
N CYS A 255 14.52 -19.92 6.72
CA CYS A 255 14.70 -19.42 8.10
C CYS A 255 16.00 -18.63 8.25
N TYR A 256 17.06 -19.05 7.54
CA TYR A 256 18.32 -18.32 7.47
C TYR A 256 18.21 -17.02 6.69
N LEU A 257 17.68 -17.09 5.46
CA LEU A 257 17.52 -15.91 4.59
C LEU A 257 16.76 -14.77 5.30
N TYR A 258 15.78 -15.13 6.13
CA TYR A 258 14.96 -14.18 6.89
C TYR A 258 15.44 -13.96 8.33
N THR A 259 16.62 -14.45 8.73
CA THR A 259 17.22 -14.26 10.06
C THR A 259 16.36 -14.74 11.25
N GLN A 260 15.55 -15.77 11.05
CA GLN A 260 14.59 -16.30 12.04
C GLN A 260 15.03 -17.63 12.66
N ILE A 261 16.15 -18.21 12.21
CA ILE A 261 16.53 -19.58 12.59
C ILE A 261 16.71 -19.78 14.10
N SER A 262 17.25 -18.79 14.80
CA SER A 262 17.60 -18.90 16.22
C SER A 262 16.37 -19.12 17.10
N LYS A 263 15.20 -18.63 16.67
CA LYS A 263 13.88 -18.90 17.27
C LYS A 263 13.58 -20.40 17.38
N TYR A 264 14.10 -21.20 16.46
CA TYR A 264 13.79 -22.62 16.35
C TYR A 264 14.86 -23.52 16.96
N PHE A 265 15.99 -22.99 17.46
CA PHE A 265 17.08 -23.81 18.00
C PHE A 265 16.65 -24.71 19.14
N ASP A 266 15.89 -24.20 20.10
CA ASP A 266 15.40 -25.01 21.24
C ASP A 266 14.56 -26.21 20.76
N VAL A 267 13.65 -25.97 19.81
CA VAL A 267 12.79 -27.02 19.24
C VAL A 267 13.61 -28.03 18.46
N ILE A 268 14.53 -27.56 17.61
CA ILE A 268 15.37 -28.43 16.78
C ILE A 268 16.22 -29.33 17.68
N ILE A 269 16.89 -28.75 18.67
CA ILE A 269 17.78 -29.49 19.55
C ILE A 269 16.99 -30.45 20.43
N ALA A 270 15.85 -30.05 20.99
CA ALA A 270 15.12 -30.93 21.90
C ALA A 270 14.42 -32.08 21.15
N ASN A 271 13.88 -31.84 19.96
CA ASN A 271 12.86 -32.70 19.36
C ASN A 271 13.15 -33.19 17.93
N SER A 272 14.13 -32.63 17.21
CA SER A 272 14.43 -33.07 15.84
C SER A 272 15.32 -34.31 15.77
N ASN A 273 15.37 -34.95 14.60
CA ASN A 273 16.36 -35.98 14.31
C ASN A 273 17.76 -35.38 14.04
N GLU A 274 18.77 -36.25 14.11
CA GLU A 274 20.17 -35.84 13.90
C GLU A 274 20.47 -35.37 12.47
N ASN A 275 19.73 -35.84 11.47
CA ASN A 275 19.89 -35.34 10.09
C ASN A 275 19.55 -33.84 10.00
N THR A 276 18.49 -33.40 10.70
CA THR A 276 18.11 -31.99 10.77
C THR A 276 19.18 -31.16 11.48
N ILE A 277 19.75 -31.69 12.56
CA ILE A 277 20.87 -31.06 13.27
C ILE A 277 22.11 -30.94 12.36
N VAL A 278 22.46 -32.00 11.63
CA VAL A 278 23.55 -31.98 10.64
C VAL A 278 23.30 -30.95 9.54
N SER A 279 22.09 -30.92 8.98
CA SER A 279 21.70 -29.93 7.97
C SER A 279 21.82 -28.51 8.52
N LEU A 280 21.35 -28.25 9.73
CA LEU A 280 21.48 -26.96 10.38
C LEU A 280 22.95 -26.57 10.55
N LEU A 281 23.79 -27.47 11.07
CA LEU A 281 25.23 -27.27 11.23
C LEU A 281 25.95 -26.96 9.93
N SER A 282 25.60 -27.65 8.84
CA SER A 282 26.17 -27.36 7.51
C SER A 282 25.89 -25.92 7.07
N GLN A 283 24.74 -25.37 7.44
CA GLN A 283 24.36 -24.00 7.13
C GLN A 283 24.98 -22.98 8.11
N ILE A 284 25.17 -23.36 9.38
CA ILE A 284 25.94 -22.57 10.37
C ILE A 284 27.36 -22.30 9.86
N ASN A 285 27.96 -23.23 9.12
CA ASN A 285 29.29 -23.02 8.52
C ASN A 285 29.32 -21.99 7.38
N LEU A 286 28.19 -21.74 6.72
CA LEU A 286 28.16 -20.97 5.47
C LEU A 286 27.61 -19.55 5.63
N SER A 287 26.72 -19.30 6.59
CA SER A 287 25.84 -18.12 6.51
C SER A 287 25.41 -17.48 7.82
N ILE A 288 25.95 -17.91 8.97
CA ILE A 288 25.45 -17.46 10.29
C ILE A 288 26.50 -16.66 11.07
N THR A 289 26.00 -15.77 11.94
CA THR A 289 26.79 -15.01 12.90
C THR A 289 27.45 -15.89 13.97
N LYS A 290 28.56 -15.40 14.54
CA LYS A 290 29.22 -16.04 15.69
C LYS A 290 28.26 -16.27 16.87
N ASN A 291 27.43 -15.29 17.20
CA ASN A 291 26.53 -15.36 18.36
C ASN A 291 25.48 -16.47 18.23
N ASP A 292 24.89 -16.65 17.05
CA ASP A 292 23.91 -17.71 16.82
C ASP A 292 24.56 -19.10 16.82
N ALA A 293 25.77 -19.20 16.26
CA ALA A 293 26.55 -20.44 16.31
C ALA A 293 26.89 -20.84 17.75
N GLU A 294 27.32 -19.87 18.57
CA GLU A 294 27.58 -20.06 19.99
C GLU A 294 26.30 -20.46 20.76
N LEU A 295 25.18 -19.78 20.50
CA LEU A 295 23.89 -20.08 21.12
C LEU A 295 23.46 -21.52 20.80
N PHE A 296 23.48 -21.89 19.52
CA PHE A 296 23.11 -23.22 19.07
C PHE A 296 23.96 -24.30 19.77
N LEU A 297 25.28 -24.10 19.82
CA LEU A 297 26.19 -25.08 20.41
C LEU A 297 26.01 -25.20 21.93
N ASN A 298 25.81 -24.08 22.63
CA ASN A 298 25.51 -24.10 24.07
C ASN A 298 24.22 -24.87 24.36
N LEU A 299 23.18 -24.68 23.54
CA LEU A 299 21.94 -25.43 23.65
C LEU A 299 22.16 -26.93 23.35
N LEU A 300 22.96 -27.26 22.33
CA LEU A 300 23.27 -28.63 21.94
C LEU A 300 23.95 -29.38 23.10
N LEU A 301 25.01 -28.80 23.66
CA LEU A 301 25.77 -29.36 24.79
C LEU A 301 24.91 -29.53 26.05
N LYS A 302 24.00 -28.59 26.29
CA LYS A 302 23.12 -28.62 27.46
C LYS A 302 22.02 -29.68 27.35
N ASN A 303 21.39 -29.79 26.18
CA ASN A 303 20.13 -30.52 26.03
C ASN A 303 20.30 -31.91 25.39
N ARG A 304 21.33 -32.14 24.56
CA ARG A 304 21.60 -33.44 23.92
C ARG A 304 22.74 -34.17 24.61
N LYS A 305 22.39 -35.13 25.47
CA LYS A 305 23.38 -36.04 26.10
C LYS A 305 23.88 -37.12 25.15
N ASN A 306 23.06 -37.52 24.19
CA ASN A 306 23.39 -38.49 23.16
C ASN A 306 23.24 -37.82 21.80
N ILE A 307 24.34 -37.71 21.07
CA ILE A 307 24.37 -37.32 19.66
C ILE A 307 24.48 -38.60 18.84
N GLU A 308 23.64 -38.81 17.83
CA GLU A 308 23.85 -39.83 16.78
C GLU A 308 24.47 -39.15 15.55
N ASN A 309 25.13 -39.87 14.64
CA ASN A 309 25.93 -39.27 13.55
C ASN A 309 27.06 -38.35 14.04
N GLU A 310 27.68 -38.70 15.16
CA GLU A 310 28.69 -37.90 15.85
C GLU A 310 29.84 -37.48 14.93
N SER A 311 30.33 -38.37 14.06
CA SER A 311 31.42 -38.05 13.13
C SER A 311 31.08 -36.90 12.18
N SER A 312 29.85 -36.85 11.67
CA SER A 312 29.37 -35.79 10.77
C SER A 312 29.14 -34.49 11.51
N ILE A 313 28.45 -34.54 12.66
CA ILE A 313 28.17 -33.38 13.52
C ILE A 313 29.45 -32.73 13.99
N LEU A 314 30.40 -33.55 14.45
CA LEU A 314 31.72 -33.08 14.82
C LEU A 314 32.42 -32.49 13.59
N SER A 315 32.57 -33.21 12.49
CA SER A 315 33.24 -32.66 11.30
C SER A 315 32.70 -31.27 10.89
N SER A 316 31.39 -31.06 10.95
CA SER A 316 30.77 -29.76 10.68
C SER A 316 31.15 -28.68 11.70
N ILE A 317 31.05 -28.96 12.99
CA ILE A 317 31.34 -27.99 14.06
C ILE A 317 32.83 -27.57 14.07
N LEU A 318 33.71 -28.48 13.71
CA LEU A 318 35.15 -28.28 13.80
C LEU A 318 35.74 -27.48 12.66
N SER A 319 35.14 -27.66 11.48
CA SER A 319 35.42 -26.84 10.31
C SER A 319 34.80 -25.44 10.41
N ASN A 320 34.01 -25.15 11.45
CA ASN A 320 33.36 -23.86 11.60
C ASN A 320 34.26 -22.84 12.30
N GLU A 321 34.63 -21.76 11.62
CA GLU A 321 35.45 -20.69 12.18
C GLU A 321 34.69 -19.77 13.16
N ASN A 322 33.36 -19.74 13.06
CA ASN A 322 32.47 -18.94 13.93
C ASN A 322 32.20 -19.60 15.29
N ILE A 323 32.66 -20.84 15.50
CA ILE A 323 32.51 -21.54 16.77
C ILE A 323 33.82 -21.47 17.55
N ASP A 324 33.75 -21.08 18.83
CA ASP A 324 34.92 -20.97 19.70
C ASP A 324 35.54 -22.34 20.00
N ASN A 325 36.87 -22.36 20.10
CA ASN A 325 37.69 -23.53 20.41
C ASN A 325 37.28 -24.19 21.72
N ILE A 326 36.85 -23.39 22.70
CA ILE A 326 36.38 -23.91 23.98
C ILE A 326 35.16 -24.81 23.78
N GLN A 327 34.18 -24.34 23.01
CA GLN A 327 32.96 -25.11 22.78
C GLN A 327 33.22 -26.33 21.88
N LYS A 328 34.14 -26.21 20.91
CA LYS A 328 34.63 -27.34 20.11
C LYS A 328 35.23 -28.42 21.02
N ALA A 329 36.11 -28.05 21.94
CA ALA A 329 36.74 -28.96 22.89
C ALA A 329 35.74 -29.64 23.83
N GLU A 330 34.76 -28.90 24.36
CA GLU A 330 33.72 -29.46 25.22
C GLU A 330 32.91 -30.56 24.52
N LEU A 331 32.53 -30.33 23.26
CA LEU A 331 31.76 -31.29 22.49
C LEU A 331 32.53 -32.60 22.25
N VAL A 332 33.83 -32.52 22.03
CA VAL A 332 34.69 -33.70 21.85
C VAL A 332 34.77 -34.53 23.08
N LEU A 333 35.05 -33.87 24.20
CA LEU A 333 35.22 -34.53 25.46
C LEU A 333 33.91 -35.20 25.86
N MET A 334 32.78 -34.57 25.56
CA MET A 334 31.45 -35.18 25.70
C MET A 334 31.28 -36.44 24.84
N VAL A 335 31.59 -36.39 23.54
CA VAL A 335 31.44 -37.55 22.65
C VAL A 335 32.45 -38.66 22.97
N TYR A 336 33.70 -38.30 23.24
CA TYR A 336 34.76 -39.24 23.62
C TYR A 336 34.44 -39.97 24.91
N TYR A 337 33.92 -39.25 25.91
CA TYR A 337 33.45 -39.86 27.16
C TYR A 337 32.36 -40.90 26.94
N LYS A 338 31.46 -40.65 25.99
CA LYS A 338 30.34 -41.53 25.69
C LYS A 338 30.74 -42.77 24.89
N ASN A 339 31.70 -42.66 23.97
CA ASN A 339 32.10 -43.73 23.04
C ASN A 339 33.12 -44.72 23.58
N ASN A 340 33.22 -44.89 24.90
CA ASN A 340 34.20 -45.78 25.53
C ASN A 340 35.64 -45.50 25.06
N GLU A 341 36.03 -44.23 25.01
CA GLU A 341 37.44 -43.84 24.90
C GLU A 341 38.17 -44.24 23.60
N ASN A 342 37.48 -44.25 22.44
CA ASN A 342 38.13 -44.54 21.15
C ASN A 342 39.26 -43.53 20.84
N GLU A 343 40.50 -43.92 21.14
CA GLU A 343 41.69 -43.08 21.06
C GLU A 343 41.92 -42.52 19.64
N ASN A 344 41.64 -43.33 18.61
CA ASN A 344 41.80 -42.92 17.20
C ASN A 344 40.85 -41.77 16.83
N PHE A 345 39.66 -41.74 17.41
CA PHE A 345 38.70 -40.66 17.18
C PHE A 345 39.18 -39.34 17.82
N LEU A 346 39.65 -39.39 19.07
CA LEU A 346 40.20 -38.21 19.76
C LEU A 346 41.47 -37.70 19.07
N TYR A 347 42.32 -38.61 18.62
CA TYR A 347 43.53 -38.30 17.88
C TYR A 347 43.24 -37.65 16.52
N ASN A 348 42.35 -38.24 15.71
CA ASN A 348 41.95 -37.68 14.41
C ASN A 348 41.28 -36.32 14.55
N TYR A 349 40.48 -36.13 15.61
CA TYR A 349 39.89 -34.86 15.95
C TYR A 349 40.97 -33.80 16.23
N LEU A 350 41.89 -34.12 17.15
CA LEU A 350 42.94 -33.22 17.58
C LEU A 350 43.84 -32.83 16.41
N ILE A 351 44.24 -33.76 15.54
CA ILE A 351 45.06 -33.44 14.35
C ILE A 351 44.34 -32.56 13.34
N LYS A 352 43.03 -32.76 13.10
CA LYS A 352 42.29 -32.02 12.08
C LYS A 352 42.02 -30.55 12.45
N ILE A 353 42.07 -30.20 13.74
CA ILE A 353 41.79 -28.84 14.22
C ILE A 353 43.06 -28.15 14.70
N ILE A 354 44.03 -28.91 15.20
CA ILE A 354 45.26 -28.36 15.76
C ILE A 354 46.24 -28.09 14.63
N THR A 355 46.10 -26.90 14.04
CA THR A 355 47.20 -26.19 13.38
C THR A 355 47.81 -25.11 14.31
N ASN A 356 47.36 -24.99 15.57
CA ASN A 356 47.78 -23.95 16.51
C ASN A 356 47.97 -24.48 17.96
N THR A 357 49.10 -24.18 18.59
CA THR A 357 49.44 -24.58 19.98
C THR A 357 48.55 -23.94 21.05
N SER A 358 47.93 -22.79 20.81
CA SER A 358 46.95 -22.16 21.73
C SER A 358 45.77 -23.08 22.00
N TYR A 359 45.32 -23.81 20.97
CA TYR A 359 44.17 -24.72 21.02
C TYR A 359 44.39 -25.89 21.98
N ILE A 360 45.61 -26.45 22.03
CA ILE A 360 45.95 -27.58 22.90
C ILE A 360 45.78 -27.18 24.37
N ASN A 361 46.23 -25.98 24.73
CA ASN A 361 46.13 -25.49 26.10
C ASN A 361 44.67 -25.21 26.49
N GLU A 362 43.88 -24.62 25.59
CA GLU A 362 42.44 -24.42 25.78
C GLU A 362 41.70 -25.76 25.97
N PHE A 363 41.96 -26.73 25.10
CA PHE A 363 41.41 -28.09 25.20
C PHE A 363 41.75 -28.76 26.54
N LYS A 364 43.02 -28.67 26.95
CA LYS A 364 43.50 -29.24 28.21
C LYS A 364 42.83 -28.58 29.43
N ASN A 365 42.70 -27.25 29.43
CA ASN A 365 42.05 -26.51 30.51
C ASN A 365 40.57 -26.95 30.69
N ILE A 366 39.87 -27.23 29.59
CA ILE A 366 38.48 -27.70 29.62
C ILE A 366 38.41 -29.14 30.13
N TYR A 367 39.31 -30.00 29.67
CA TYR A 367 39.44 -31.35 30.21
C TYR A 367 39.68 -31.32 31.72
N ASP A 368 40.68 -30.56 32.17
CA ASP A 368 41.07 -30.47 33.57
C ASP A 368 39.93 -29.95 34.46
N SER A 369 39.14 -28.99 33.97
CA SER A 369 38.05 -28.38 34.72
C SER A 369 36.76 -29.21 34.76
N LYS A 370 36.38 -29.88 33.66
CA LYS A 370 35.04 -30.51 33.52
C LYS A 370 35.04 -32.04 33.40
N TYR A 371 36.15 -32.63 32.97
CA TYR A 371 36.21 -34.05 32.57
C TYR A 371 37.32 -34.86 33.23
N ARG A 372 38.28 -34.26 33.94
CA ARG A 372 39.39 -34.97 34.60
C ARG A 372 38.95 -36.09 35.54
N ASN A 373 37.87 -35.84 36.28
CA ASN A 373 37.32 -36.83 37.22
C ASN A 373 36.44 -37.89 36.53
N LYS A 374 36.22 -37.78 35.21
CA LYS A 374 35.33 -38.64 34.40
C LYS A 374 36.11 -39.43 33.34
N LEU A 375 37.24 -38.91 32.90
CA LEU A 375 38.06 -39.43 31.80
C LEU A 375 39.54 -39.38 32.19
N SER A 376 40.29 -40.45 31.90
CA SER A 376 41.75 -40.42 32.02
C SER A 376 42.39 -40.15 30.67
N LEU A 377 42.87 -38.92 30.45
CA LEU A 377 43.58 -38.52 29.23
C LEU A 377 45.07 -38.24 29.49
N GLU A 378 45.57 -38.50 30.70
CA GLU A 378 46.96 -38.18 31.07
C GLU A 378 47.97 -38.95 30.19
N SER A 379 47.73 -40.24 29.95
CA SER A 379 48.54 -41.07 29.04
C SER A 379 48.45 -40.60 27.58
N PHE A 380 47.25 -40.18 27.15
CA PHE A 380 47.02 -39.62 25.82
C PHE A 380 47.81 -38.32 25.62
N PHE A 381 47.74 -37.38 26.55
CA PHE A 381 48.49 -36.13 26.49
C PHE A 381 50.01 -36.34 26.60
N GLN A 382 50.48 -37.37 27.31
CA GLN A 382 51.89 -37.75 27.32
C GLN A 382 52.33 -38.29 25.96
N LYS A 383 51.55 -39.21 25.38
CA LYS A 383 51.80 -39.84 24.06
C LYS A 383 51.80 -38.82 22.93
N TYR A 384 50.94 -37.82 22.99
CA TYR A 384 50.80 -36.76 21.98
C TYR A 384 51.28 -35.38 22.47
N SER A 385 52.20 -35.37 23.44
CA SER A 385 52.76 -34.17 24.09
C SER A 385 53.41 -33.19 23.11
N SER A 386 53.77 -33.66 21.92
CA SER A 386 54.30 -32.88 20.83
C SER A 386 53.49 -33.07 19.54
N LEU A 387 52.18 -32.77 19.55
CA LEU A 387 51.43 -32.44 18.32
C LEU A 387 52.06 -31.17 17.66
N LYS A 388 53.32 -31.32 17.21
CA LYS A 388 54.01 -30.43 16.31
C LYS A 388 53.52 -30.82 14.94
N ILE A 389 52.75 -29.93 14.36
CA ILE A 389 52.42 -29.91 12.94
C ILE A 389 53.73 -30.03 12.18
N LYS A 390 54.02 -31.22 11.64
CA LYS A 390 54.87 -31.29 10.45
C LYS A 390 53.91 -30.99 9.30
N MET A 391 54.06 -29.80 8.73
CA MET A 391 53.44 -29.44 7.45
C MET A 391 53.83 -30.45 6.38
#